data_AF-A0A537RWR0-F1
#
_entry.id   AF-A0A537RWR0-F1
#
_cell.length_a   1.000
_cell.length_b   1.000
_cell.length_c   1.000
_cell.angle_alpha   90.00
_cell.angle_beta   90.00
_cell.angle_gamma   90.00
#
_symmetry.space_group_name_H-M   'P 1'
#
loop_
_entity.id
_entity.type
_entity.pdbx_description
1 polymer ?
#
loop_
_entity_poly.entity_id
_entity_poly.type
_entity_poly.pdbx_seq_one_letter_code
_entity_poly.pdbx_strand_id
1 'polypeptide(L)'
;MQTGADRDAIRVVQVSDTHVSRKRAYFVDNWNVFVEEMRKHPPHLIVHSGDVSFDGAEDEDDLAFARSEKDRLPAAWIAIDCSSRSIPNEWTAGSVTMGRADGAAT
;
A
#
# COMPACT_ATOMS: atom_id res chain seq x y z
N MET A 1 19.85 11.41 -15.61
CA MET A 1 19.25 12.63 -16.17
C MET A 1 17.86 12.28 -16.66
N GLN A 2 16.84 12.85 -16.04
CA GLN A 2 15.44 12.62 -16.41
C GLN A 2 15.11 13.57 -17.57
N THR A 3 14.64 13.05 -18.70
CA THR A 3 14.32 13.86 -19.88
C THR A 3 13.09 14.75 -19.60
N GLY A 4 12.93 15.86 -20.33
CA GLY A 4 11.81 16.79 -20.13
C GLY A 4 10.43 16.11 -20.18
N ALA A 5 10.28 15.08 -21.01
CA ALA A 5 9.05 14.29 -21.09
C ALA A 5 8.76 13.46 -19.81
N ASP A 6 9.80 13.03 -19.09
CA ASP A 6 9.68 12.24 -17.85
C ASP A 6 9.38 13.13 -16.62
N ARG A 7 9.37 14.46 -16.79
CA ARG A 7 8.85 15.42 -15.79
C ARG A 7 7.35 15.65 -15.91
N ASP A 8 6.77 15.46 -17.10
CA ASP A 8 5.34 15.66 -17.36
C ASP A 8 4.53 14.35 -17.34
N ALA A 9 5.21 13.20 -17.24
CA ALA A 9 4.57 11.89 -17.24
C ALA A 9 4.06 11.48 -15.85
N ILE A 10 2.79 11.07 -15.78
CA ILE A 10 2.20 10.48 -14.56
C ILE A 10 2.69 9.03 -14.42
N ARG A 11 3.60 8.81 -13.47
CA ARG A 11 4.01 7.48 -13.02
C ARG A 11 3.05 6.91 -11.97
N VAL A 12 2.46 5.75 -12.27
CA VAL A 12 1.65 4.95 -11.35
C VAL A 12 2.33 3.60 -11.15
N VAL A 13 2.40 3.14 -9.90
CA VAL A 13 2.90 1.80 -9.55
C VAL A 13 1.73 0.95 -9.12
N GLN A 14 1.48 -0.14 -9.83
CA GLN A 14 0.54 -1.18 -9.40
C GLN A 14 1.31 -2.30 -8.71
N VAL A 15 0.83 -2.73 -7.56
CA VAL A 15 1.39 -3.85 -6.79
C VAL A 15 0.24 -4.71 -6.26
N SER A 16 0.44 -6.01 -6.11
CA SER A 16 -0.57 -6.96 -5.61
C SER A 16 0.02 -7.82 -4.50
N ASP A 17 -0.84 -8.41 -3.68
CA ASP A 17 -0.51 -9.51 -2.77
C ASP A 17 0.71 -9.20 -1.88
N THR A 18 0.68 -8.04 -1.21
CA THR A 18 1.79 -7.63 -0.33
C THR A 18 1.80 -8.43 0.97
N HIS A 19 0.64 -8.95 1.42
CA HIS A 19 0.50 -9.86 2.55
C HIS A 19 1.30 -9.44 3.79
N VAL A 20 1.31 -8.13 4.09
CA VAL A 20 2.16 -7.57 5.15
C VAL A 20 1.55 -7.92 6.49
N SER A 21 2.26 -8.73 7.27
CA SER A 21 1.82 -9.22 8.57
C SER A 21 2.97 -9.21 9.57
N ARG A 22 2.68 -8.83 10.81
CA ARG A 22 3.63 -8.95 11.92
C ARG A 22 3.76 -10.41 12.38
N LYS A 23 2.64 -11.13 12.42
CA LYS A 23 2.56 -12.52 12.91
C LYS A 23 3.14 -13.49 11.89
N ARG A 24 3.03 -13.17 10.59
CA ARG A 24 3.43 -14.03 9.47
C ARG A 24 4.38 -13.26 8.54
N ALA A 25 5.62 -13.08 8.98
CA ALA A 25 6.60 -12.16 8.40
C ALA A 25 7.22 -12.61 7.05
N TYR A 26 6.61 -13.56 6.32
CA TYR A 26 7.18 -14.15 5.10
C TYR A 26 7.49 -13.11 4.00
N PHE A 27 6.73 -12.01 3.95
CA PHE A 27 6.84 -11.00 2.90
C PHE A 27 7.43 -9.67 3.39
N VAL A 28 7.82 -9.56 4.66
CA VAL A 28 8.30 -8.30 5.24
C VAL A 28 9.60 -7.83 4.59
N ASP A 29 10.50 -8.74 4.23
CA ASP A 29 11.76 -8.37 3.56
C ASP A 29 11.51 -7.82 2.15
N ASN A 30 10.65 -8.49 1.37
CA ASN A 30 10.24 -8.01 0.05
C ASN A 30 9.52 -6.66 0.14
N TRP A 31 8.68 -6.50 1.15
CA TRP A 31 8.00 -5.24 1.42
C TRP A 31 8.99 -4.11 1.76
N ASN A 32 10.00 -4.38 2.58
CA ASN A 32 11.03 -3.40 2.89
C ASN A 32 11.82 -2.96 1.64
N VAL A 33 12.18 -3.90 0.76
CA VAL A 33 12.81 -3.58 -0.52
C VAL A 33 11.89 -2.72 -1.38
N PHE A 34 10.60 -3.07 -1.47
CA PHE A 34 9.62 -2.28 -2.22
C PHE A 34 9.51 -0.85 -1.68
N VAL A 35 9.40 -0.67 -0.36
CA VAL A 35 9.35 0.66 0.29
C VAL A 35 10.60 1.47 -0.03
N GLU A 36 11.79 0.85 0.00
CA GLU A 36 13.04 1.51 -0.35
C GLU A 36 13.07 1.96 -1.82
N GLU A 37 12.65 1.10 -2.74
CA GLU A 37 12.60 1.42 -4.18
C GLU A 37 11.58 2.54 -4.47
N MET A 38 10.41 2.53 -3.82
CA MET A 38 9.45 3.62 -3.94
C MET A 38 10.01 4.95 -3.42
N ARG A 39 10.89 4.94 -2.41
CA ARG A 39 11.56 6.15 -1.91
C ARG A 39 12.64 6.66 -2.88
N LYS A 40 13.38 5.76 -3.53
CA LYS A 40 14.36 6.13 -4.57
C LYS A 40 13.69 6.72 -5.81
N HIS A 41 12.51 6.19 -6.16
CA HIS A 41 11.77 6.54 -7.37
C HIS A 41 10.29 6.81 -7.05
N PRO A 42 9.97 7.95 -6.40
CA PRO A 42 8.62 8.21 -5.94
C PRO A 42 7.62 8.30 -7.12
N PRO A 43 6.59 7.43 -7.16
CA PRO A 43 5.51 7.55 -8.10
C PRO A 43 4.51 8.63 -7.66
N HIS A 44 3.57 8.98 -8.55
CA HIS A 44 2.48 9.89 -8.20
C HIS A 44 1.35 9.16 -7.45
N LEU A 45 1.19 7.87 -7.72
CA LEU A 45 0.17 7.02 -7.12
C LEU A 45 0.66 5.58 -7.02
N ILE A 46 0.36 4.92 -5.91
CA ILE A 46 0.53 3.47 -5.72
C ILE A 46 -0.85 2.83 -5.64
N VAL A 47 -1.09 1.78 -6.40
CA VAL A 47 -2.34 1.02 -6.40
C VAL A 47 -2.08 -0.40 -5.94
N HIS A 48 -2.61 -0.76 -4.79
CA HIS A 48 -2.67 -2.13 -4.29
C HIS A 48 -3.91 -2.81 -4.88
N SER A 49 -3.71 -3.78 -5.78
CA SER A 49 -4.79 -4.49 -6.47
C SER A 49 -5.14 -5.86 -5.88
N GLY A 50 -4.54 -6.21 -4.74
CA GLY A 50 -4.73 -7.48 -4.07
C GLY A 50 -4.35 -7.38 -2.59
N ASP A 51 -4.32 -8.53 -1.92
CA ASP A 51 -4.32 -8.62 -0.47
C ASP A 51 -3.17 -7.84 0.20
N VAL A 52 -3.56 -6.88 1.02
CA VAL A 52 -2.65 -5.94 1.66
C VAL A 52 -2.07 -6.47 2.97
N SER A 53 -2.92 -7.17 3.73
CA SER A 53 -2.65 -7.89 4.97
C SER A 53 -2.73 -9.40 4.69
N PHE A 54 -2.10 -10.22 5.53
CA PHE A 54 -2.17 -11.67 5.35
C PHE A 54 -3.52 -12.24 5.83
N ASP A 55 -4.04 -11.75 6.95
CA ASP A 55 -5.26 -12.30 7.58
C ASP A 55 -6.19 -11.22 8.15
N GLY A 56 -6.19 -10.03 7.54
CA GLY A 56 -6.97 -8.88 8.02
C GLY A 56 -8.49 -9.10 8.09
N ALA A 57 -8.99 -10.19 7.49
CA ALA A 57 -10.38 -10.62 7.62
C ALA A 57 -10.72 -11.15 9.01
N GLU A 58 -9.79 -11.89 9.60
CA GLU A 58 -9.96 -12.60 10.86
C GLU A 58 -9.14 -11.94 12.00
N ASP A 59 -8.30 -10.96 11.67
CA ASP A 59 -7.32 -10.35 12.57
C ASP A 59 -7.17 -8.84 12.32
N GLU A 60 -7.93 -8.03 13.07
CA GLU A 60 -7.88 -6.56 12.97
C GLU A 60 -6.48 -5.99 13.25
N ASP A 61 -5.69 -6.63 14.11
CA ASP A 61 -4.31 -6.22 14.38
C ASP A 61 -3.42 -6.40 13.14
N ASP A 62 -3.68 -7.42 12.33
CA ASP A 62 -2.96 -7.68 11.09
C ASP A 62 -3.26 -6.59 10.04
N LEU A 63 -4.54 -6.21 9.93
CA LEU A 63 -4.97 -5.13 9.06
C LEU A 63 -4.41 -3.77 9.51
N ALA A 64 -4.45 -3.49 10.82
CA ALA A 64 -3.89 -2.27 11.39
C ALA A 64 -2.37 -2.18 11.17
N PHE A 65 -1.66 -3.31 11.32
CA PHE A 65 -0.23 -3.38 11.02
C PHE A 65 0.04 -3.12 9.53
N ALA A 66 -0.66 -3.81 8.62
CA ALA A 66 -0.52 -3.61 7.18
C ALA A 66 -0.77 -2.15 6.77
N ARG A 67 -1.74 -1.48 7.41
CA ARG A 67 -1.99 -0.05 7.22
C ARG A 67 -0.82 0.80 7.68
N SER A 68 -0.33 0.59 8.90
CA SER A 68 0.82 1.35 9.43
C SER A 68 2.08 1.19 8.57
N GLU A 69 2.25 0.03 7.95
CA GLU A 69 3.36 -0.24 7.04
C GLU A 69 3.21 0.49 5.70
N LYS A 70 1.99 0.68 5.20
CA LYS A 70 1.72 1.46 3.98
C LYS A 70 1.85 2.96 4.19
N ASP A 71 1.64 3.44 5.41
CA ASP A 71 1.93 4.83 5.77
C ASP A 71 3.43 5.17 5.64
N ARG A 72 4.32 4.17 5.52
CA ARG A 72 5.75 4.37 5.21
C ARG A 72 6.03 4.72 3.75
N LEU A 73 5.04 4.58 2.86
CA LEU A 73 5.19 4.86 1.43
C LEU A 73 5.31 6.37 1.18
N PRO A 74 6.13 6.80 0.21
CA PRO A 74 6.38 8.22 -0.06
C PRO A 74 5.29 8.88 -0.92
N ALA A 75 4.29 8.12 -1.38
CA ALA A 75 3.26 8.56 -2.30
C ALA A 75 1.87 8.18 -1.78
N ALA A 76 0.84 8.88 -2.29
CA ALA A 76 -0.53 8.47 -2.05
C ALA A 76 -0.74 7.04 -2.54
N TRP A 77 -1.49 6.27 -1.76
CA TRP A 77 -1.78 4.88 -2.09
C TRP A 77 -3.27 4.60 -2.00
N ILE A 78 -3.71 3.70 -2.86
CA ILE A 78 -5.08 3.21 -2.89
C ILE A 78 -5.01 1.69 -2.81
N ALA A 79 -5.87 1.07 -2.03
CA ALA A 79 -6.04 -0.37 -1.98
C ALA A 79 -7.44 -0.76 -2.40
N ILE A 80 -7.51 -1.73 -3.30
CA ILE A 80 -8.73 -2.40 -3.71
C ILE A 80 -8.73 -3.74 -2.98
N ASP A 81 -9.64 -3.91 -2.03
CA ASP A 81 -9.77 -5.19 -1.34
C ASP A 81 -10.34 -6.24 -2.31
N CYS A 82 -9.65 -7.37 -2.44
CA CYS A 82 -10.08 -8.52 -3.24
C CYS A 82 -10.75 -9.60 -2.37
N SER A 83 -10.64 -9.52 -1.04
CA SER A 83 -11.28 -10.46 -0.13
C SER A 83 -12.76 -10.12 0.05
N SER A 84 -13.62 -11.03 -0.41
CA SER A 84 -15.07 -10.98 -0.16
C SER A 84 -15.47 -11.23 1.32
N ARG A 85 -14.53 -11.31 2.27
CA ARG A 85 -14.79 -11.77 3.65
C ARG A 85 -14.31 -10.84 4.78
N SER A 86 -13.75 -9.66 4.49
CA SER A 86 -12.96 -8.93 5.51
C SER A 86 -13.53 -7.61 6.04
N ILE A 87 -14.70 -7.13 5.60
CA ILE A 87 -15.08 -5.72 5.84
C ILE A 87 -16.20 -5.57 6.86
N PRO A 88 -15.96 -4.91 8.02
CA PRO A 88 -17.01 -4.28 8.80
C PRO A 88 -17.80 -3.30 7.93
N ASN A 89 -19.11 -3.28 8.14
CA ASN A 89 -20.12 -2.53 7.39
C ASN A 89 -19.89 -1.00 7.32
N GLU A 90 -19.07 -0.42 8.18
CA GLU A 90 -18.68 1.01 8.12
C GLU A 90 -17.66 1.36 7.00
N TRP A 91 -17.01 0.37 6.40
CA TRP A 91 -16.03 0.55 5.30
C TRP A 91 -16.60 0.21 3.91
N THR A 92 -17.86 -0.24 3.83
CA THR A 92 -18.47 -0.70 2.57
C THR A 92 -19.27 0.38 1.87
N ALA A 93 -18.56 1.17 1.07
CA ALA A 93 -19.10 1.68 -0.18
C ALA A 93 -18.05 1.48 -1.29
N GLY A 94 -18.08 0.34 -1.99
CA GLY A 94 -17.30 0.16 -3.24
C GLY A 94 -15.78 0.03 -3.10
N SER A 95 -15.32 -0.70 -2.07
CA SER A 95 -14.00 -1.34 -1.82
C SER A 95 -12.69 -0.60 -2.14
N VAL A 96 -12.69 0.73 -2.22
CA VAL A 96 -11.47 1.52 -2.39
C VAL A 96 -11.09 2.18 -1.07
N THR A 97 -9.97 1.75 -0.46
CA THR A 97 -9.37 2.45 0.70
C THR A 97 -8.24 3.33 0.22
N MET A 98 -8.24 4.62 0.60
CA MET A 98 -7.21 5.57 0.21
C MET A 98 -6.42 6.04 1.43
N GLY A 99 -5.10 5.86 1.40
CA GLY A 99 -4.16 6.41 2.36
C GLY A 99 -3.37 7.55 1.74
N ARG A 100 -3.08 8.59 2.53
CA ARG A 100 -2.18 9.67 2.12
C ARG A 100 -0.82 9.37 2.74
N ALA A 101 0.26 9.52 1.97
CA ALA A 101 1.58 9.63 2.58
C ALA A 101 1.55 10.88 3.48
N ASP A 102 1.66 10.69 4.79
CA ASP A 102 1.88 11.83 5.67
C ASP A 102 3.22 12.43 5.25
N GLY A 103 3.15 13.69 4.82
CA GLY A 103 4.34 14.46 4.52
C GLY A 103 5.21 14.45 5.78
N ALA A 104 6.41 13.89 5.67
CA ALA A 104 7.48 14.19 6.59
C ALA A 104 7.78 15.69 6.46
N ALA A 105 6.97 16.50 7.14
CA ALA A 105 7.31 17.86 7.51
C ALA A 105 8.24 17.73 8.72
N THR A 106 9.54 17.74 8.44
CA THR A 106 10.60 18.54 9.09
C THR A 106 11.95 18.11 8.51
#